data_AF-A0A2M8PLH7-F1
#
_entry.id   AF-A0A2M8PLH7-F1
#
_cell.length_a   1.000
_cell.length_b   1.000
_cell.length_c   1.000
_cell.angle_alpha   90.00
_cell.angle_beta   90.00
_cell.angle_gamma   90.00
#
_symmetry.space_group_name_H-M   'P 1'
#
loop_
_entity.id
_entity.type
_entity.pdbx_description
1 polymer ?
#
loop_
_entity_poly.entity_id
_entity_poly.type
_entity_poly.pdbx_seq_one_letter_code
_entity_poly.pdbx_strand_id
1 'polypeptide(L)'
;YTDEGTHIEIARHLIDGEVEYLGITSSYLIAARLPLFEHMLGWWFRFVGVGMFQLRILTSLLGILTVVLCYHFARTATHDSRLALGALALLAVYPQSVIYSRFGFSYNLLPILILSGMWCLIRNHQTQKVQYLISGSLLFGLGTLVDFIGFSFLLSVVLIILFIRWQHVLIVILGLLLPFVAYSTIEIAQHAEIFIHD
;
A
#
# COMPACT_ATOMS: atom_id res chain seq x y z
N TYR A 1 -22.41 5.79 -8.46
CA TYR A 1 -20.98 6.15 -8.58
C TYR A 1 -20.18 4.87 -8.77
N THR A 2 -19.32 4.80 -9.78
CA THR A 2 -18.34 3.70 -9.92
C THR A 2 -17.21 3.93 -8.93
N ASP A 3 -16.61 2.88 -8.38
CA ASP A 3 -15.47 2.97 -7.44
C ASP A 3 -14.33 3.90 -7.92
N GLU A 4 -14.02 3.89 -9.23
CA GLU A 4 -13.03 4.81 -9.83
C GLU A 4 -13.44 6.29 -9.76
N GLY A 5 -14.73 6.58 -9.88
CA GLY A 5 -15.24 7.95 -9.82
C GLY A 5 -15.09 8.55 -8.43
N THR A 6 -15.31 7.70 -7.42
CA THR A 6 -15.11 8.04 -6.02
C THR A 6 -13.66 8.38 -5.69
N HIS A 7 -12.69 7.60 -6.20
CA HIS A 7 -11.25 7.94 -6.07
C HIS A 7 -10.93 9.31 -6.68
N ILE A 8 -11.51 9.63 -7.84
CA ILE A 8 -11.27 10.91 -8.52
C ILE A 8 -11.85 12.08 -7.71
N GLU A 9 -13.06 11.92 -7.17
CA GLU A 9 -13.75 12.92 -6.36
C GLU A 9 -12.97 13.22 -5.08
N ILE A 10 -12.58 12.18 -4.32
CA ILE A 10 -11.75 12.32 -3.13
C ILE A 10 -10.44 13.06 -3.46
N ALA A 11 -9.72 12.60 -4.48
CA ALA A 11 -8.44 13.18 -4.84
C ALA A 11 -8.56 14.63 -5.31
N ARG A 12 -9.70 15.02 -5.91
CA ARG A 12 -9.99 16.41 -6.27
C ARG A 12 -10.16 17.28 -5.04
N HIS A 13 -11.02 16.89 -4.10
CA HIS A 13 -11.20 17.64 -2.85
C HIS A 13 -9.86 17.77 -2.09
N LEU A 14 -9.06 16.70 -2.04
CA LEU A 14 -7.72 16.72 -1.43
C LEU A 14 -6.78 17.75 -2.07
N ILE A 15 -6.87 17.97 -3.38
CA ILE A 15 -6.05 18.98 -4.06
C ILE A 15 -6.44 20.37 -3.60
N ASP A 16 -7.75 20.61 -3.46
CA ASP A 16 -8.35 21.88 -3.05
C ASP A 16 -8.21 22.13 -1.53
N GLY A 17 -7.66 21.16 -0.79
CA GLY A 17 -7.44 21.24 0.66
C GLY A 17 -8.65 20.80 1.48
N GLU A 18 -9.65 20.23 0.83
CA GLU A 18 -10.89 19.77 1.44
C GLU A 18 -10.82 18.25 1.66
N VAL A 19 -11.30 17.80 2.81
CA VAL A 19 -11.53 16.37 3.08
C VAL A 19 -13.02 16.13 2.89
N GLU A 20 -13.43 15.64 1.72
CA GLU A 20 -14.84 15.36 1.43
C GLU A 20 -15.01 14.03 0.70
N TYR A 21 -16.01 13.26 1.13
CA TYR A 21 -16.41 11.99 0.54
C TYR A 21 -17.93 11.85 0.52
N LEU A 22 -18.55 11.84 -0.67
CA LEU A 22 -20.01 11.66 -0.82
C LEU A 22 -20.85 12.60 0.08
N GLY A 23 -20.41 13.84 0.30
CA GLY A 23 -21.06 14.80 1.19
C GLY A 23 -20.79 14.59 2.68
N ILE A 24 -19.98 13.59 3.07
CA ILE A 24 -19.36 13.50 4.38
C ILE A 24 -18.12 14.38 4.34
N THR A 25 -18.24 15.57 4.91
CA THR A 25 -17.11 16.45 5.15
C THR A 25 -16.32 15.92 6.35
N SER A 26 -15.01 15.84 6.19
CA SER A 26 -14.00 15.85 7.26
C SER A 26 -13.46 14.51 7.81
N SER A 27 -13.87 13.32 7.33
CA SER A 27 -13.18 12.04 7.71
C SER A 27 -13.21 10.94 6.62
N TYR A 28 -12.04 10.32 6.39
CA TYR A 28 -11.88 9.13 5.52
C TYR A 28 -12.13 7.81 6.25
N LEU A 29 -12.02 7.80 7.59
CA LEU A 29 -12.14 6.59 8.40
C LEU A 29 -13.57 6.05 8.43
N ILE A 30 -14.55 6.95 8.43
CA ILE A 30 -15.99 6.61 8.43
C ILE A 30 -16.42 5.99 7.10
N ALA A 31 -15.75 6.37 6.00
CA ALA A 31 -16.04 5.90 4.65
C ALA A 31 -15.36 4.57 4.27
N ALA A 32 -14.61 3.94 5.19
CA ALA A 32 -13.84 2.72 4.93
C ALA A 32 -12.86 2.84 3.74
N ARG A 33 -12.42 4.06 3.40
CA ARG A 33 -11.44 4.33 2.34
C ARG A 33 -10.15 4.79 2.99
N LEU A 34 -9.13 3.93 2.93
CA LEU A 34 -7.86 4.20 3.57
C LEU A 34 -7.03 5.21 2.75
N PRO A 35 -6.26 6.09 3.42
CA PRO A 35 -5.82 7.36 2.86
C PRO A 35 -4.71 7.26 1.82
N LEU A 36 -3.88 6.21 1.87
CA LEU A 36 -2.56 6.25 1.24
C LEU A 36 -2.65 6.34 -0.28
N PHE A 37 -3.59 5.61 -0.87
CA PHE A 37 -3.82 5.65 -2.31
C PHE A 37 -4.37 7.01 -2.75
N GLU A 38 -5.31 7.58 -2.00
CA GLU A 38 -5.94 8.87 -2.33
C GLU A 38 -4.94 10.03 -2.26
N HIS A 39 -4.06 10.03 -1.26
CA HIS A 39 -3.01 11.04 -1.14
C HIS A 39 -2.01 10.95 -2.29
N MET A 40 -1.62 9.73 -2.67
CA MET A 40 -0.76 9.50 -3.83
C MET A 40 -1.45 9.94 -5.14
N LEU A 41 -2.74 9.67 -5.29
CA LEU A 41 -3.53 10.05 -6.45
C LEU A 41 -3.71 11.59 -6.53
N GLY A 42 -4.03 12.24 -5.42
CA GLY A 42 -4.10 13.70 -5.33
C GLY A 42 -2.77 14.35 -5.70
N TRP A 43 -1.65 13.81 -5.20
CA TRP A 43 -0.32 14.27 -5.59
C TRP A 43 -0.06 14.10 -7.09
N TRP A 44 -0.40 12.94 -7.67
CA TRP A 44 -0.29 12.68 -9.10
C TRP A 44 -1.12 13.67 -9.95
N PHE A 45 -2.37 13.90 -9.58
CA PHE A 45 -3.27 14.82 -10.25
C PHE A 45 -2.82 16.28 -10.21
N ARG A 46 -2.04 16.71 -9.21
CA ARG A 46 -1.40 18.05 -9.22
C ARG A 46 -0.46 18.26 -10.41
N PHE A 47 0.14 17.19 -10.94
CA PHE A 47 1.09 17.29 -12.07
C PHE A 47 0.45 17.02 -13.43
N VAL A 48 -0.48 16.06 -13.52
CA VAL A 48 -1.03 15.58 -14.80
C VAL A 48 -2.49 15.98 -15.04
N GLY A 49 -3.10 16.67 -14.08
CA GLY A 49 -4.51 17.03 -14.09
C GLY A 49 -5.43 15.93 -13.54
N VAL A 50 -6.66 16.32 -13.22
CA VAL A 50 -7.68 15.41 -12.66
C VAL A 50 -8.45 14.74 -13.79
N GLY A 51 -8.50 13.41 -13.80
CA GLY A 51 -9.31 12.67 -14.75
C GLY A 51 -9.13 11.16 -14.70
N MET A 52 -10.08 10.45 -15.30
CA MET A 52 -10.09 8.98 -15.33
C MET A 52 -8.91 8.41 -16.11
N PHE A 53 -8.51 9.09 -17.19
CA PHE A 53 -7.34 8.69 -17.97
C PHE A 53 -6.05 8.75 -17.13
N GLN A 54 -5.87 9.83 -16.36
CA GLN A 54 -4.73 10.02 -15.48
C GLN A 54 -4.70 8.99 -14.34
N LEU A 55 -5.86 8.67 -13.74
CA LEU A 55 -6.00 7.61 -12.74
C LEU A 55 -5.56 6.24 -13.30
N ARG A 56 -6.01 5.91 -14.51
CA ARG A 56 -5.67 4.65 -15.17
C ARG A 56 -4.21 4.56 -15.59
N ILE A 57 -3.59 5.69 -15.95
CA ILE A 57 -2.13 5.74 -16.15
C ILE A 57 -1.40 5.43 -14.86
N LEU A 58 -1.77 6.08 -13.74
CA LEU A 58 -1.11 5.83 -12.45
C LEU A 58 -1.19 4.36 -12.06
N THR A 59 -2.39 3.77 -12.09
CA THR A 59 -2.60 2.36 -11.74
C THR A 59 -1.91 1.39 -12.71
N SER A 60 -1.83 1.73 -14.01
CA SER A 60 -1.05 0.94 -14.98
C SER A 60 0.45 0.98 -14.67
N LEU A 61 0.98 2.15 -14.27
CA LEU A 61 2.38 2.29 -13.87
C LEU A 61 2.67 1.48 -12.58
N LEU A 62 1.76 1.48 -11.61
CA LEU A 62 1.87 0.64 -10.41
C LEU A 62 1.85 -0.85 -10.77
N GLY A 63 1.02 -1.26 -11.73
CA GLY A 63 1.01 -2.62 -12.27
C GLY A 63 2.36 -3.03 -12.88
N ILE A 64 2.93 -2.18 -13.74
CA ILE A 64 4.26 -2.41 -14.33
C ILE A 64 5.32 -2.52 -13.23
N LEU A 65 5.29 -1.62 -12.25
CA LEU A 65 6.23 -1.64 -11.13
C LEU A 65 6.10 -2.92 -10.31
N THR A 66 4.89 -3.41 -10.09
CA THR A 66 4.63 -4.69 -9.40
C THR A 66 5.29 -5.85 -10.14
N VAL A 67 5.19 -5.90 -11.47
CA VAL A 67 5.82 -6.94 -12.30
C VAL A 67 7.34 -6.90 -12.18
N VAL A 68 7.94 -5.71 -12.22
CA VAL A 68 9.39 -5.53 -12.05
C VAL A 68 9.84 -5.94 -10.65
N LEU A 69 9.11 -5.55 -9.61
CA LEU A 69 9.41 -5.93 -8.23
C LEU A 69 9.26 -7.44 -8.02
N CYS A 70 8.31 -8.08 -8.67
CA CYS A 70 8.14 -9.54 -8.63
C CYS A 70 9.39 -10.25 -9.14
N TYR A 71 9.98 -9.79 -10.25
CA TYR A 71 11.26 -10.31 -10.74
C TYR A 71 12.38 -10.17 -9.72
N HIS A 72 12.55 -8.98 -9.14
CA HIS A 72 13.60 -8.74 -8.15
C HIS A 72 13.41 -9.59 -6.89
N PHE A 73 12.17 -9.71 -6.41
CA PHE A 73 11.81 -10.57 -5.30
C PHE A 73 12.14 -12.04 -5.60
N ALA A 74 11.64 -12.57 -6.71
CA ALA A 74 11.86 -13.97 -7.11
C ALA A 74 13.35 -14.29 -7.32
N ARG A 75 14.10 -13.37 -7.94
CA ARG A 75 15.55 -13.51 -8.14
C ARG A 75 16.30 -13.51 -6.82
N THR A 76 15.91 -12.66 -5.87
CA THR A 76 16.55 -12.60 -4.54
C THR A 76 16.22 -13.83 -3.70
N ALA A 77 15.01 -14.37 -3.83
CA ALA A 77 14.57 -15.56 -3.09
C ALA A 77 15.21 -16.84 -3.62
N THR A 78 15.19 -17.05 -4.94
CA THR A 78 15.60 -18.31 -5.57
C THR A 78 17.06 -18.35 -6.01
N HIS A 79 17.71 -17.18 -6.15
CA HIS A 79 19.03 -17.03 -6.78
C HIS A 79 19.10 -17.52 -8.24
N ASP A 80 17.96 -17.83 -8.87
CA ASP A 80 17.88 -18.28 -10.26
C ASP A 80 17.17 -17.22 -11.13
N SER A 81 17.85 -16.78 -12.18
CA SER A 81 17.31 -15.80 -13.11
C SER A 81 16.21 -16.36 -14.01
N ARG A 82 16.22 -17.66 -14.31
CA ARG A 82 15.21 -18.31 -15.15
C ARG A 82 13.88 -18.42 -14.42
N LEU A 83 13.91 -18.84 -13.15
CA LEU A 83 12.71 -18.87 -12.30
C LEU A 83 12.14 -17.47 -12.09
N ALA A 84 13.00 -16.46 -11.89
CA ALA A 84 12.56 -15.07 -11.76
C ALA A 84 11.91 -14.53 -13.04
N LEU A 85 12.48 -14.82 -14.22
CA LEU A 85 11.87 -14.47 -15.50
C LEU A 85 10.55 -15.22 -15.72
N GLY A 86 10.47 -16.48 -15.31
CA GLY A 86 9.23 -17.26 -15.35
C GLY A 86 8.14 -16.63 -14.48
N ALA A 87 8.46 -16.26 -13.23
CA ALA A 87 7.52 -15.58 -12.34
C ALA A 87 7.05 -14.23 -12.90
N LEU A 88 7.97 -13.43 -13.44
CA LEU A 88 7.65 -12.17 -14.13
C LEU A 88 6.72 -12.42 -15.32
N ALA A 89 7.02 -13.39 -16.17
CA ALA A 89 6.22 -13.70 -17.36
C ALA A 89 4.82 -14.15 -16.97
N LEU A 90 4.69 -15.04 -15.97
CA LEU A 90 3.41 -15.50 -15.44
C LEU A 90 2.57 -14.35 -14.92
N LEU A 91 3.15 -13.46 -14.10
CA LEU A 91 2.42 -12.31 -13.57
C LEU A 91 2.03 -11.32 -14.67
N ALA A 92 2.90 -11.08 -15.65
CA ALA A 92 2.67 -10.15 -16.75
C ALA A 92 1.52 -10.59 -17.69
N VAL A 93 1.30 -11.90 -17.84
CA VAL A 93 0.21 -12.44 -18.67
C VAL A 93 -1.01 -12.88 -17.85
N TYR A 94 -0.93 -12.87 -16.52
CA TYR A 94 -2.02 -13.32 -15.67
C TYR A 94 -3.25 -12.41 -15.85
N PRO A 95 -4.39 -12.92 -16.34
CA PRO A 95 -5.51 -12.08 -16.76
C PRO A 95 -6.04 -11.18 -15.65
N GLN A 96 -6.13 -11.66 -14.41
CA GLN A 96 -6.58 -10.82 -13.31
C GLN A 96 -5.59 -9.69 -13.03
N SER A 97 -4.27 -9.96 -13.04
CA SER A 97 -3.27 -8.90 -12.83
C SER A 97 -3.42 -7.80 -13.88
N VAL A 98 -3.57 -8.18 -15.16
CA VAL A 98 -3.73 -7.22 -16.26
C VAL A 98 -5.03 -6.44 -16.15
N ILE A 99 -6.13 -7.11 -15.80
CA ILE A 99 -7.45 -6.47 -15.65
C ILE A 99 -7.43 -5.49 -14.47
N TYR A 100 -6.93 -5.89 -13.30
CA TYR A 100 -6.89 -5.04 -12.11
C TYR A 100 -5.95 -3.85 -12.27
N SER A 101 -4.81 -4.00 -12.96
CA SER A 101 -3.91 -2.87 -13.25
C SER A 101 -4.49 -1.85 -14.23
N ARG A 102 -5.57 -2.18 -14.94
CA ARG A 102 -6.29 -1.24 -15.82
C ARG A 102 -7.42 -0.50 -15.10
N PHE A 103 -7.87 -1.00 -13.96
CA PHE A 103 -8.85 -0.33 -13.12
C PHE A 103 -8.14 0.59 -12.13
N GLY A 104 -8.71 1.78 -11.95
CA GLY A 104 -8.26 2.84 -11.05
C GLY A 104 -8.45 2.54 -9.56
N PHE A 105 -8.13 1.32 -9.10
CA PHE A 105 -8.34 0.89 -7.72
C PHE A 105 -7.08 0.96 -6.86
N SER A 106 -7.30 1.19 -5.56
CA SER A 106 -6.28 1.22 -4.51
C SER A 106 -5.48 -0.08 -4.40
N TYR A 107 -6.10 -1.22 -4.73
CA TYR A 107 -5.47 -2.54 -4.68
C TYR A 107 -4.18 -2.65 -5.49
N ASN A 108 -3.96 -1.80 -6.50
CA ASN A 108 -2.72 -1.84 -7.29
C ASN A 108 -1.48 -1.36 -6.52
N LEU A 109 -1.65 -0.58 -5.45
CA LEU A 109 -0.55 -0.11 -4.61
C LEU A 109 -0.09 -1.18 -3.60
N LEU A 110 -1.03 -2.02 -3.13
CA LEU A 110 -0.75 -3.00 -2.07
C LEU A 110 0.32 -4.05 -2.47
N PRO A 111 0.31 -4.66 -3.67
CA PRO A 111 1.35 -5.58 -4.12
C PRO A 111 2.76 -5.00 -4.10
N ILE A 112 2.91 -3.71 -4.43
CA ILE A 112 4.21 -3.02 -4.40
C ILE A 112 4.76 -3.01 -2.98
N LEU A 113 3.93 -2.63 -2.01
CA LEU A 113 4.32 -2.56 -0.60
C LEU A 113 4.62 -3.95 -0.04
N ILE A 114 3.80 -4.95 -0.36
CA ILE A 114 4.01 -6.34 0.07
C ILE A 114 5.29 -6.92 -0.53
N LEU A 115 5.50 -6.82 -1.85
CA LEU A 115 6.69 -7.36 -2.49
C LEU A 115 7.97 -6.68 -1.98
N SER A 116 7.93 -5.35 -1.81
CA SER A 116 9.05 -4.60 -1.24
C SER A 116 9.31 -4.99 0.21
N GLY A 117 8.26 -5.15 1.02
CA GLY A 117 8.36 -5.61 2.41
C GLY A 117 8.93 -7.02 2.51
N MET A 118 8.45 -7.95 1.68
CA MET A 118 8.98 -9.31 1.60
C MET A 118 10.44 -9.34 1.14
N TRP A 119 10.80 -8.51 0.16
CA TRP A 119 12.19 -8.36 -0.27
C TRP A 119 13.08 -7.87 0.88
N CYS A 120 12.64 -6.89 1.65
CA CYS A 120 13.32 -6.44 2.87
C CYS A 120 13.49 -7.57 3.90
N LEU A 121 12.48 -8.40 4.13
CA LEU A 121 12.59 -9.55 5.04
C LEU A 121 13.64 -10.56 4.57
N ILE A 122 13.68 -10.89 3.28
CA ILE A 122 14.71 -11.78 2.72
C ILE A 122 16.10 -11.15 2.88
N ARG A 123 16.24 -9.86 2.62
CA ARG A 123 17.52 -9.15 2.79
C ARG A 123 17.96 -9.10 4.25
N ASN A 124 17.03 -8.93 5.19
CA ASN A 124 17.33 -9.03 6.62
C ASN A 124 17.86 -10.42 7.00
N HIS A 125 17.28 -11.48 6.45
CA HIS A 125 17.74 -12.84 6.67
C HIS A 125 19.17 -13.05 6.11
N GLN A 126 19.44 -12.55 4.90
CA GLN A 126 20.75 -12.67 4.26
C GLN A 126 21.86 -11.83 4.91
N THR A 127 21.59 -10.56 5.23
CA THR A 127 22.63 -9.62 5.68
C THR A 127 22.64 -9.39 7.19
N GLN A 128 21.66 -9.95 7.90
CA GLN A 128 21.45 -9.77 9.34
C GLN A 128 21.19 -8.33 9.83
N LYS A 129 21.02 -7.36 8.92
CA LYS A 129 20.88 -5.93 9.25
C LYS A 129 19.46 -5.57 9.68
N VAL A 130 19.31 -4.99 10.86
CA VAL A 130 18.02 -4.56 11.45
C VAL A 130 17.32 -3.49 10.61
N GLN A 131 18.06 -2.66 9.88
CA GLN A 131 17.49 -1.64 8.98
C GLN A 131 16.46 -2.24 8.01
N TYR A 132 16.76 -3.39 7.41
CA TYR A 132 15.81 -4.06 6.51
C TYR A 132 14.57 -4.58 7.24
N LEU A 133 14.71 -4.97 8.51
CA LEU A 133 13.57 -5.41 9.31
C LEU A 133 12.61 -4.24 9.58
N ILE A 134 13.15 -3.07 9.93
CA ILE A 134 12.39 -1.84 10.16
C ILE A 134 11.74 -1.35 8.86
N SER A 135 12.50 -1.30 7.76
CA SER A 135 11.94 -0.91 6.46
C SER A 135 10.83 -1.88 6.01
N GLY A 136 11.03 -3.18 6.21
CA GLY A 136 10.02 -4.19 5.91
C GLY A 136 8.74 -4.00 6.73
N SER A 137 8.86 -3.87 8.06
CA SER A 137 7.70 -3.67 8.93
C SER A 137 6.95 -2.38 8.63
N LEU A 138 7.65 -1.28 8.34
CA LEU A 138 7.03 -0.04 7.91
C LEU A 138 6.27 -0.18 6.58
N LEU A 139 6.82 -0.90 5.60
CA LEU A 139 6.14 -1.13 4.32
C LEU A 139 4.86 -1.96 4.48
N PHE A 140 4.88 -3.00 5.31
CA PHE A 140 3.67 -3.76 5.66
C PHE A 140 2.67 -2.91 6.44
N GLY A 141 3.14 -2.08 7.37
CA GLY A 141 2.31 -1.12 8.08
C GLY A 141 1.65 -0.10 7.14
N LEU A 142 2.38 0.43 6.16
CA LEU A 142 1.81 1.29 5.11
C LEU A 142 0.75 0.55 4.28
N GLY A 143 0.88 -0.77 4.10
CA GLY A 143 -0.13 -1.59 3.44
C GLY A 143 -1.50 -1.53 4.14
N THR A 144 -1.53 -1.35 5.46
CA THR A 144 -2.79 -1.18 6.23
C THR A 144 -3.48 0.15 5.96
N LEU A 145 -2.77 1.13 5.39
CA LEU A 145 -3.32 2.42 4.95
C LEU A 145 -3.74 2.41 3.47
N VAL A 146 -3.57 1.29 2.77
CA VAL A 146 -4.05 1.12 1.39
C VAL A 146 -5.40 0.44 1.36
N ASP A 147 -5.51 -0.68 2.08
CA ASP A 147 -6.71 -1.51 2.10
C ASP A 147 -6.79 -2.36 3.38
N PHE A 148 -7.99 -2.76 3.79
CA PHE A 148 -8.19 -3.68 4.92
C PHE A 148 -7.51 -5.03 4.71
N ILE A 149 -7.37 -5.47 3.45
CA ILE A 149 -6.59 -6.68 3.12
C ILE A 149 -5.14 -6.56 3.64
N GLY A 150 -4.58 -5.36 3.74
CA GLY A 150 -3.25 -5.13 4.32
C GLY A 150 -3.09 -5.66 5.74
N PHE A 151 -4.15 -5.65 6.56
CA PHE A 151 -4.12 -6.19 7.92
C PHE A 151 -3.86 -7.70 7.97
N SER A 152 -4.33 -8.45 6.96
CA SER A 152 -4.13 -9.90 6.90
C SER A 152 -2.64 -10.29 6.87
N PHE A 153 -1.79 -9.42 6.31
CA PHE A 153 -0.36 -9.65 6.22
C PHE A 153 0.40 -9.34 7.52
N LEU A 154 -0.17 -8.56 8.45
CA LEU A 154 0.48 -8.24 9.72
C LEU A 154 0.75 -9.51 10.53
N LEU A 155 -0.26 -10.39 10.62
CA LEU A 155 -0.13 -11.66 11.34
C LEU A 155 0.95 -12.54 10.72
N SER A 156 0.97 -12.66 9.38
CA SER A 156 1.99 -13.43 8.67
C SER A 156 3.40 -12.92 8.97
N VAL A 157 3.61 -11.60 8.96
CA VAL A 157 4.92 -11.00 9.25
C VAL A 157 5.34 -11.23 10.69
N VAL A 158 4.43 -11.04 11.66
CA VAL A 158 4.72 -11.28 13.08
C VAL A 158 5.09 -12.74 13.32
N LEU A 159 4.34 -13.69 12.75
CA LEU A 159 4.64 -15.12 12.84
C LEU A 159 6.01 -15.45 12.24
N ILE A 160 6.30 -14.97 11.03
CA ILE A 160 7.61 -15.16 10.38
C ILE A 160 8.74 -14.66 11.29
N ILE A 161 8.60 -13.47 11.89
CA ILE A 161 9.63 -12.90 12.75
C ILE A 161 9.74 -13.60 14.09
N LEU A 162 8.64 -14.10 14.67
CA LEU A 162 8.67 -14.92 15.88
C LEU A 162 9.56 -16.16 15.68
N PHE A 163 9.48 -16.81 14.52
CA PHE A 163 10.31 -17.98 14.19
C PHE A 163 11.75 -17.64 13.82
N ILE A 164 12.00 -16.50 13.14
CA ILE A 164 13.34 -16.14 12.66
C ILE A 164 14.14 -15.38 13.73
N ARG A 165 13.55 -14.38 14.39
CA ARG A 165 14.19 -13.51 15.41
C ARG A 165 13.19 -12.95 16.42
N TRP A 166 12.80 -13.78 17.39
CA TRP A 166 11.90 -13.39 18.47
C TRP A 166 12.34 -12.12 19.23
N GLN A 167 13.65 -11.86 19.33
CA GLN A 167 14.21 -10.69 20.03
C GLN A 167 13.81 -9.34 19.39
N HIS A 168 13.48 -9.32 18.10
CA HIS A 168 13.11 -8.09 17.39
C HIS A 168 11.61 -7.97 17.12
N VAL A 169 10.79 -8.85 17.69
CA VAL A 169 9.33 -8.85 17.51
C VAL A 169 8.73 -7.53 17.94
N LEU A 170 9.19 -6.95 19.06
CA LEU A 170 8.67 -5.68 19.54
C LEU A 170 8.94 -4.53 18.55
N ILE A 171 10.15 -4.47 17.97
CA ILE A 171 10.49 -3.46 16.95
C ILE A 171 9.63 -3.65 15.69
N VAL A 172 9.37 -4.90 15.30
CA VAL A 172 8.51 -5.20 14.14
C VAL A 172 7.07 -4.82 14.41
N ILE A 173 6.50 -5.18 15.56
CA ILE A 173 5.14 -4.79 15.94
C ILE A 173 5.01 -3.27 15.95
N LEU A 174 5.97 -2.57 16.55
CA LEU A 174 5.98 -1.10 16.52
C LEU A 174 6.02 -0.57 15.08
N GLY A 175 6.90 -1.10 14.23
CA GLY A 175 6.97 -0.66 12.82
C GLY A 175 5.73 -0.99 12.00
N LEU A 176 5.05 -2.10 12.29
CA LEU A 176 3.79 -2.50 11.63
C LEU A 176 2.63 -1.59 12.05
N LEU A 177 2.53 -1.26 13.34
CA LEU A 177 1.44 -0.45 13.87
C LEU A 177 1.66 1.04 13.67
N LEU A 178 2.91 1.51 13.61
CA LEU A 178 3.26 2.92 13.56
C LEU A 178 2.55 3.69 12.43
N PRO A 179 2.54 3.23 11.16
CA PRO A 179 1.85 3.97 10.10
C PRO A 179 0.35 4.15 10.36
N PHE A 180 -0.33 3.08 10.79
CA PHE A 180 -1.75 3.11 11.08
C PHE A 180 -2.06 3.99 12.29
N VAL A 181 -1.36 3.75 13.41
CA VAL A 181 -1.56 4.53 14.65
C VAL A 181 -1.26 6.00 14.41
N ALA A 182 -0.15 6.33 13.75
CA ALA A 182 0.21 7.72 13.46
C ALA A 182 -0.88 8.40 12.62
N TYR A 183 -1.38 7.73 11.58
CA TYR A 183 -2.47 8.25 10.75
C TYR A 183 -3.75 8.46 11.59
N SER A 184 -4.20 7.44 12.31
CA SER A 184 -5.40 7.53 13.14
C SER A 184 -5.30 8.62 14.20
N THR A 185 -4.13 8.80 14.84
CA THR A 185 -3.94 9.86 15.83
C THR A 185 -3.95 11.25 15.21
N ILE A 186 -3.39 11.42 14.02
CA ILE A 186 -3.40 12.71 13.31
C ILE A 186 -4.83 13.03 12.91
N GLU A 187 -5.56 12.05 12.39
CA GLU A 187 -6.92 12.23 11.94
C GLU A 187 -7.87 12.55 13.10
N ILE A 188 -7.79 11.82 14.22
CA ILE A 188 -8.54 12.12 15.45
C ILE A 188 -8.16 13.50 16.00
N ALA A 189 -6.88 13.89 15.99
CA ALA A 189 -6.46 15.18 16.53
C ALA A 189 -6.93 16.37 15.67
N GLN A 190 -7.01 16.19 14.35
CA GLN A 190 -7.43 17.24 13.41
C GLN A 190 -8.95 17.32 13.25
N HIS A 191 -9.66 16.21 13.50
CA HIS A 191 -11.09 16.08 13.22
C HIS A 191 -11.88 15.51 14.41
N ALA A 192 -11.43 15.80 15.64
CA ALA A 192 -12.02 15.30 16.88
C ALA A 192 -13.52 15.60 17.01
N GLU A 193 -13.97 16.72 16.44
CA GLU A 193 -15.36 17.19 16.49
C GLU A 193 -16.35 16.24 15.80
N ILE A 194 -15.89 15.43 14.84
CA ILE A 194 -16.73 14.48 14.10
C ILE A 194 -17.04 13.26 14.96
N PHE A 195 -16.05 12.75 15.71
CA PHE A 195 -16.19 11.55 16.53
C PHE A 195 -17.00 11.77 17.82
N ILE A 196 -17.27 13.02 18.18
CA ILE A 196 -18.02 13.39 19.39
C ILE A 196 -19.52 13.61 19.07
N HIS A 197 -19.87 13.85 17.81
CA HIS A 197 -21.22 14.22 17.39
C HIS A 197 -21.98 13.16 16.58
N ASP A 198 -21.38 11.97 16.38
CA ASP A 198 -22.06 10.73 15.95
C ASP A 198 -22.43 9.84 17.17
#